data_AF-A0A397SVG5-F1
#
_entry.id   AF-A0A397SVG5-F1
#
_cell.length_a   1.000
_cell.length_b   1.000
_cell.length_c   1.000
_cell.angle_alpha   90.00
_cell.angle_beta   90.00
_cell.angle_gamma   90.00
#
_symmetry.space_group_name_H-M   'P 1'
#
loop_
_entity.id
_entity.type
_entity.pdbx_description
1 polymer ?
#
loop_
_entity_poly.entity_id
_entity_poly.type
_entity_poly.pdbx_seq_one_letter_code
_entity_poly.pdbx_strand_id
1 'polypeptide(L)'
;ILDEAAEGLQRIHEQGFIHRDVHSGNFLVGKPEEVNALLTDLGLCRPANMTKKETLFGVLPFMAPELLHGGEYTQSTDVYGFSMVMYELASGIPP
;
A
#
# COMPACT_ATOMS: atom_id res chain seq x y z
N ILE A 1 -4.43 7.11 13.13
CA ILE A 1 -4.41 5.89 12.28
C ILE A 1 -3.89 6.22 10.88
N LEU A 2 -4.54 7.11 10.13
CA LEU A 2 -4.11 7.42 8.76
C LEU A 2 -2.75 8.12 8.70
N ASP A 3 -2.45 9.00 9.67
CA ASP A 3 -1.17 9.70 9.72
C ASP A 3 0.00 8.71 9.93
N GLU A 4 -0.12 7.78 10.88
CA GLU A 4 0.91 6.77 11.15
C GLU A 4 1.02 5.76 10.00
N ALA A 5 -0.10 5.39 9.39
CA ALA A 5 -0.13 4.52 8.22
C ALA A 5 0.60 5.17 7.02
N ALA A 6 0.36 6.47 6.79
CA ALA A 6 1.05 7.24 5.76
C ALA A 6 2.55 7.37 6.06
N GLU A 7 2.93 7.59 7.32
CA GLU A 7 4.35 7.64 7.73
C GLU A 7 5.05 6.31 7.46
N GLY A 8 4.40 5.18 7.75
CA GLY A 8 4.91 3.84 7.44
C GLY A 8 5.18 3.65 5.94
N LEU A 9 4.24 4.04 5.09
CA LEU A 9 4.41 3.97 3.64
C LEU A 9 5.50 4.93 3.13
N GLN A 10 5.52 6.16 3.64
CA GLN A 10 6.53 7.16 3.31
C GLN A 10 7.94 6.64 3.60
N ARG A 11 8.15 5.99 4.75
CA ARG A 11 9.46 5.41 5.11
C ARG A 11 9.93 4.36 4.10
N ILE A 12 9.04 3.53 3.56
CA ILE A 12 9.38 2.56 2.50
C ILE A 12 9.80 3.30 1.23
N HIS A 13 9.06 4.33 0.85
CA HIS A 13 9.32 5.10 -0.36
C HIS A 13 10.62 5.90 -0.28
N GLU A 14 10.93 6.50 0.87
CA GLU A 14 12.19 7.22 1.11
C GLU A 14 13.42 6.30 1.04
N GLN A 15 13.27 5.01 1.34
CA GLN A 15 14.33 4.01 1.15
C GLN A 15 14.44 3.53 -0.31
N GLY A 16 13.62 4.06 -1.23
CA GLY A 16 13.63 3.71 -2.64
C GLY A 16 12.95 2.39 -2.96
N PHE A 17 12.01 1.93 -2.11
CA PHE A 17 11.24 0.71 -2.32
C PHE A 17 9.78 1.01 -2.71
N ILE A 18 9.11 -0.01 -3.24
CA ILE A 18 7.67 -0.08 -3.52
C ILE A 18 7.14 -1.29 -2.74
N HIS A 19 6.04 -1.14 -2.00
CA HIS A 19 5.41 -2.18 -1.19
C HIS A 19 4.69 -3.23 -2.04
N ARG A 20 3.90 -2.78 -3.02
CA ARG A 20 3.17 -3.59 -4.03
C ARG A 20 1.98 -4.41 -3.51
N ASP A 21 1.60 -4.22 -2.25
CA ASP A 21 0.48 -4.94 -1.63
C ASP A 21 -0.17 -4.11 -0.52
N VAL A 22 -0.38 -2.82 -0.80
CA VAL A 22 -1.04 -1.90 0.14
C VAL A 22 -2.54 -2.16 0.12
N HIS A 23 -3.06 -2.74 1.19
CA HIS A 23 -4.49 -2.89 1.47
C HIS A 23 -4.74 -2.89 2.98
N SER A 24 -6.00 -2.77 3.41
CA SER A 24 -6.35 -2.63 4.84
C SER A 24 -5.87 -3.78 5.72
N GLY A 25 -5.88 -5.01 5.18
CA GLY A 25 -5.37 -6.20 5.86
C GLY A 25 -3.87 -6.20 6.19
N ASN A 26 -3.07 -5.32 5.56
CA ASN A 26 -1.64 -5.17 5.82
C ASN A 26 -1.32 -3.99 6.75
N PHE A 27 -2.34 -3.36 7.37
CA PHE A 27 -2.14 -2.40 8.44
C PHE A 27 -2.47 -3.02 9.80
N LEU A 28 -1.47 -3.11 10.66
CA LEU A 28 -1.66 -3.47 12.07
C LEU A 28 -2.05 -2.20 12.83
N VAL A 29 -3.18 -2.25 13.54
CA VAL A 29 -3.65 -1.17 14.40
C VAL A 29 -3.48 -1.60 15.85
N GLY A 30 -2.94 -0.71 16.66
CA GLY A 30 -2.72 -0.93 18.09
C GLY A 30 -4.02 -1.04 18.88
N LYS A 31 -3.86 -1.16 20.20
CA LYS A 31 -5.00 -1.14 21.12
C LYS A 31 -5.74 0.20 21.00
N PRO A 32 -7.05 0.27 21.34
CA PRO A 32 -7.81 1.51 21.27
C PRO A 32 -7.20 2.70 22.01
N GLU A 33 -6.40 2.42 23.04
CA GLU A 33 -5.68 3.39 23.87
C GLU A 33 -4.29 3.79 23.33
N GLU A 34 -3.84 3.16 22.25
CA GLU A 34 -2.65 3.53 21.48
C GLU A 34 -3.05 3.83 20.03
N VAL A 35 -3.08 5.11 19.65
CA VAL A 35 -3.25 5.48 18.24
C VAL A 35 -1.94 5.17 17.51
N ASN A 36 -1.82 3.94 17.01
CA ASN A 36 -0.71 3.55 16.14
C ASN A 36 -1.24 2.70 14.97
N ALA A 37 -0.62 2.86 13.81
CA ALA A 37 -0.83 2.03 12.64
C ALA A 37 0.52 1.69 12.04
N LEU A 38 0.74 0.42 11.69
CA LEU A 38 1.98 -0.08 11.14
C LEU A 38 1.69 -0.84 9.85
N LEU A 39 2.35 -0.44 8.76
CA LEU A 39 2.35 -1.19 7.51
C LEU A 39 3.24 -2.43 7.66
N THR A 40 2.69 -3.60 7.34
CA THR A 40 3.36 -4.91 7.44
C THR A 40 3.37 -5.64 6.09
N ASP A 41 3.95 -6.84 6.07
CA ASP A 41 4.10 -7.73 4.92
C ASP A 41 4.95 -7.16 3.77
N LEU A 42 6.25 -7.09 4.04
CA LEU A 42 7.24 -6.62 3.07
C LEU A 42 7.69 -7.72 2.08
N GLY A 43 7.01 -8.87 2.01
CA GLY A 43 7.45 -10.01 1.17
C GLY A 43 7.50 -9.68 -0.33
N LEU A 44 6.63 -8.76 -0.76
CA LEU A 44 6.53 -8.30 -2.14
C LEU A 44 7.33 -7.03 -2.42
N CYS A 45 7.93 -6.40 -1.40
CA CYS A 45 8.68 -5.16 -1.55
C CYS A 45 9.83 -5.31 -2.56
N ARG A 46 9.97 -4.33 -3.46
CA ARG A 46 11.08 -4.28 -4.44
C ARG A 46 11.66 -2.87 -4.59
N PRO A 47 12.94 -2.73 -4.98
CA PRO A 47 13.51 -1.44 -5.34
C PRO A 47 12.73 -0.77 -6.48
N ALA A 48 12.50 0.53 -6.37
CA ALA A 48 11.72 1.31 -7.34
C ALA A 48 12.41 1.45 -8.71
N ASN A 49 13.72 1.20 -8.78
CA ASN A 49 14.49 1.23 -10.03
C ASN A 49 14.49 -0.11 -10.79
N MET A 50 13.77 -1.13 -10.30
CA MET A 50 13.68 -2.43 -10.95
C MET A 50 12.60 -2.41 -12.04
N THR A 51 13.01 -2.23 -13.31
CA THR A 51 12.11 -2.10 -14.47
C THR A 51 11.74 -3.44 -15.10
N LYS A 52 11.70 -4.54 -14.32
CA LYS A 52 11.36 -5.85 -14.87
C LYS A 52 9.86 -6.04 -14.79
N LYS A 53 9.23 -6.42 -15.90
CA LYS A 53 7.84 -6.84 -15.91
C LYS A 53 7.68 -8.07 -15.01
N GLU A 54 7.12 -7.87 -13.84
CA GLU A 54 6.88 -8.92 -12.86
C GLU A 54 5.43 -9.39 -12.91
N THR A 55 5.19 -10.56 -12.33
CA THR A 55 3.84 -11.07 -12.08
C THR A 55 3.01 -10.01 -11.35
N LEU A 56 1.72 -9.92 -11.68
CA LEU A 56 0.78 -9.09 -10.95
C LEU A 56 0.52 -9.71 -9.56
N PHE A 57 0.62 -8.89 -8.52
CA PHE A 57 0.46 -9.20 -7.12
C PHE A 57 -0.40 -8.08 -6.51
N GLY A 58 -0.93 -8.31 -5.31
CA GLY A 58 -1.82 -7.36 -4.65
C GLY A 58 -3.25 -7.86 -4.53
N VAL A 59 -4.08 -7.10 -3.80
CA VAL A 59 -5.51 -7.36 -3.66
C VAL A 59 -6.29 -6.47 -4.63
N LEU A 60 -7.06 -7.06 -5.55
CA LEU A 60 -7.62 -6.40 -6.74
C LEU A 60 -8.29 -5.04 -6.51
N PRO A 61 -9.15 -4.84 -5.50
CA PRO A 61 -9.80 -3.55 -5.28
C PRO A 61 -8.83 -2.43 -4.87
N PHE A 62 -7.65 -2.77 -4.37
CA PHE A 62 -6.62 -1.82 -3.95
C PHE A 62 -5.56 -1.57 -5.03
N MET A 63 -5.59 -2.30 -6.15
CA MET A 63 -4.59 -2.14 -7.21
C MET A 63 -4.85 -0.88 -8.04
N ALA A 64 -3.77 -0.15 -8.31
CA ALA A 64 -3.80 0.99 -9.21
C ALA A 64 -4.23 0.60 -10.63
N PRO A 65 -5.03 1.43 -11.31
CA PRO A 65 -5.56 1.10 -12.63
C PRO A 65 -4.46 0.84 -13.66
N GLU A 66 -3.32 1.52 -13.59
CA GLU A 66 -2.19 1.27 -14.48
C GLU A 66 -1.66 -0.17 -14.40
N LEU A 67 -1.71 -0.81 -13.23
CA LEU A 67 -1.33 -2.21 -13.06
C LEU A 67 -2.31 -3.15 -13.76
N LEU A 68 -3.60 -2.85 -13.68
CA LEU A 68 -4.66 -3.61 -14.34
C LEU A 68 -4.58 -3.51 -15.88
N HIS A 69 -3.97 -2.45 -16.39
CA HIS A 69 -3.68 -2.26 -17.82
C HIS A 69 -2.29 -2.78 -18.23
N GLY A 70 -1.61 -3.53 -17.36
CA GLY A 70 -0.31 -4.14 -17.65
C GLY A 70 0.88 -3.17 -17.60
N GLY A 71 0.71 -2.05 -16.91
CA GLY A 71 1.77 -1.12 -16.52
C GLY A 71 2.68 -1.68 -15.44
N GLU A 72 3.59 -0.83 -14.95
CA GLU A 72 4.62 -1.21 -13.98
C GLU A 72 4.28 -0.75 -12.57
N TYR A 73 4.84 -1.44 -11.57
CA TYR A 73 4.79 -0.95 -10.20
C TYR A 73 5.65 0.30 -10.06
N THR A 74 5.08 1.30 -9.40
CA THR A 74 5.77 2.53 -9.00
C THR A 74 5.37 2.86 -7.56
N GLN A 75 6.05 3.81 -6.94
CA GLN A 75 5.60 4.32 -5.64
C GLN A 75 4.18 4.92 -5.71
N SER A 76 3.75 5.47 -6.86
CA SER A 76 2.37 5.95 -7.03
C SER A 76 1.33 4.83 -6.99
N THR A 77 1.70 3.60 -7.36
CA THR A 77 0.78 2.45 -7.25
C THR A 77 0.45 2.12 -5.79
N ASP A 78 1.42 2.25 -4.87
CA ASP A 78 1.16 2.12 -3.43
C ASP A 78 0.29 3.27 -2.89
N VAL A 79 0.50 4.50 -3.39
CA VAL A 79 -0.32 5.67 -2.99
C VAL A 79 -1.77 5.49 -3.40
N TYR A 80 -2.03 4.87 -4.55
CA TYR A 80 -3.39 4.48 -4.94
C TYR A 80 -3.98 3.45 -3.97
N GLY A 81 -3.25 2.39 -3.63
CA GLY A 81 -3.70 1.39 -2.67
C GLY A 81 -4.01 2.01 -1.30
N PHE A 82 -3.17 2.95 -0.84
CA PHE A 82 -3.43 3.72 0.37
C PHE A 82 -4.71 4.57 0.28
N SER A 83 -4.98 5.16 -0.88
CA SER A 83 -6.23 5.90 -1.13
C SER A 83 -7.47 5.00 -1.02
N MET A 84 -7.35 3.73 -1.44
CA MET A 84 -8.42 2.74 -1.27
C MET A 84 -8.61 2.34 0.21
N VAL A 85 -7.54 2.27 1.00
CA VAL A 85 -7.63 2.12 2.47
C VAL A 85 -8.32 3.32 3.11
N MET A 86 -7.99 4.55 2.69
CA MET A 86 -8.67 5.76 3.17
C MET A 86 -10.16 5.75 2.82
N TYR A 87 -10.51 5.32 1.60
CA TYR A 87 -11.90 5.16 1.18
C TYR A 87 -12.65 4.14 2.04
N GLU A 88 -12.05 2.98 2.29
CA GLU A 88 -12.66 1.93 3.13
C GLU A 88 -12.93 2.44 4.54
N LEU A 89 -11.97 3.16 5.14
CA LEU A 89 -12.13 3.74 6.48
C LEU A 89 -13.20 4.84 6.53
N ALA A 90 -13.28 5.68 5.50
CA ALA A 90 -14.25 6.77 5.44
C ALA A 90 -15.68 6.29 5.15
N SER A 91 -15.82 5.25 4.31
CA SER A 91 -17.13 4.74 3.88
C SER A 91 -17.65 3.59 4.75
N GLY A 92 -16.75 2.84 5.41
CA GLY A 92 -17.06 1.57 6.05
C GLY A 92 -17.37 0.44 5.07
N ILE A 93 -17.10 0.64 3.77
CA ILE A 93 -17.39 -0.30 2.69
C ILE A 93 -16.07 -0.63 1.98
N PRO A 94 -15.76 -1.92 1.76
CA PRO A 94 -14.61 -2.31 0.93
C PRO A 94 -14.69 -1.67 -0.47
N PRO A 95 -13.54 -1.28 -1.05
CA PRO A 95 -13.49 -0.69 -2.39
C PRO A 95 -13.95 -1.65 -3.51
#